data_AF-A0A240C2A7-F1
#
_entry.id   AF-A0A240C2A7-F1
#
_cell.length_a   1.000
_cell.length_b   1.000
_cell.length_c   1.000
_cell.angle_alpha   90.00
_cell.angle_beta   90.00
_cell.angle_gamma   90.00
#
_symmetry.space_group_name_H-M   'P 1'
#
loop_
_entity.id
_entity.type
_entity.pdbx_description
1 polymer ?
#
loop_
_entity_poly.entity_id
_entity_poly.type
_entity_poly.pdbx_seq_one_letter_code
_entity_poly.pdbx_strand_id
1 'polypeptide(L)'
;MSDNYTYQSYETPEQQRTQETQPIPPNKPFKRTVEKVLTWVGLVLHLIWGLLIAFGVSMIPKIQSGSPELRKAMIEEGYDPELFNNVDPTSMIIFAIVMTVIPFILALIAVFLFKKSVLAGILLILAAVLGVVMSGSFIAALLWFVAAIMLFVRKPKDPKYVVSNDERHTI
;
A
#
# COMPACT_ATOMS: atom_id res chain seq x y z
N MET A 1 -4.62 8.07 53.73
CA MET A 1 -5.42 7.65 52.55
C MET A 1 -6.43 8.75 52.31
N SER A 2 -6.38 9.43 51.17
CA SER A 2 -7.42 10.38 50.76
C SER A 2 -7.76 10.11 49.30
N ASP A 3 -8.81 9.33 49.09
CA ASP A 3 -9.43 9.17 47.79
C ASP A 3 -10.34 10.36 47.53
N ASN A 4 -10.10 11.04 46.42
CA ASN A 4 -10.82 12.22 45.98
C ASN A 4 -11.78 11.79 44.86
N TYR A 5 -13.08 11.83 45.13
CA TYR A 5 -14.12 11.76 44.10
C TYR A 5 -14.87 13.08 44.08
N THR A 6 -14.71 13.83 43.00
CA THR A 6 -15.40 15.10 42.73
C THR A 6 -16.76 14.81 42.09
N TYR A 7 -17.83 15.29 42.72
CA TYR A 7 -19.20 15.25 42.19
C TYR A 7 -19.35 16.20 41.00
N GLN A 8 -19.99 15.75 39.92
CA GLN A 8 -20.45 16.61 38.82
C GLN A 8 -21.79 17.27 39.21
N SER A 9 -21.83 18.60 39.07
CA SER A 9 -23.01 19.44 39.29
C SER A 9 -24.02 19.31 38.13
N TYR A 10 -25.31 19.24 38.46
CA TYR A 10 -26.40 19.20 37.49
C TYR A 10 -26.80 20.63 37.07
N GLU A 11 -26.61 20.98 35.79
CA GLU A 11 -27.06 22.26 35.21
C GLU A 11 -28.56 22.24 34.88
N THR A 12 -29.25 23.35 35.15
CA THR A 12 -30.72 23.51 35.05
C THR A 12 -31.16 23.88 33.62
N PRO A 13 -32.35 23.46 33.14
CA PRO A 13 -32.70 23.42 31.70
C PRO A 13 -32.82 24.77 30.96
N GLU A 14 -32.81 25.91 31.65
CA GLU A 14 -33.09 27.20 31.01
C GLU A 14 -31.87 27.85 30.30
N GLN A 15 -30.64 27.43 30.63
CA GLN A 15 -29.43 28.03 30.03
C GLN A 15 -29.06 27.49 28.63
N GLN A 16 -29.80 26.50 28.09
CA GLN A 16 -29.54 25.92 26.77
C GLN A 16 -30.21 26.66 25.59
N ARG A 17 -31.04 27.70 25.83
CA ARG A 17 -31.87 28.30 24.76
C ARG A 17 -31.11 29.26 23.82
N THR A 18 -29.91 29.72 24.14
CA THR A 18 -29.18 30.72 23.32
C THR A 18 -27.76 30.29 22.96
N GLN A 19 -27.60 29.07 22.44
CA GLN A 19 -26.44 28.75 21.61
C GLN A 19 -26.94 28.57 20.18
N GLU A 20 -26.70 29.58 19.36
CA GLU A 20 -26.99 29.58 17.93
C GLU A 20 -26.39 28.32 17.28
N THR A 21 -27.28 27.46 16.76
CA THR A 21 -26.91 26.24 16.04
C THR A 21 -26.26 26.64 14.72
N GLN A 22 -24.96 26.91 14.73
CA GLN A 22 -24.16 26.95 13.52
C GLN A 22 -24.25 25.57 12.85
N PRO A 23 -24.69 25.47 11.58
CA PRO A 23 -24.77 24.18 10.91
C PRO A 23 -23.34 23.62 10.79
N ILE A 24 -23.07 22.50 11.46
CA ILE A 24 -21.82 21.76 11.28
C ILE A 24 -21.71 21.46 9.77
N PRO A 25 -20.69 22.00 9.06
CA PRO A 25 -20.56 21.72 7.64
C PRO A 25 -20.47 20.21 7.48
N PRO A 26 -21.23 19.60 6.55
CA PRO A 26 -21.22 18.17 6.37
C PRO A 26 -19.77 17.72 6.19
N ASN A 27 -19.23 16.98 7.17
CA ASN A 27 -17.87 16.45 7.10
C ASN A 27 -17.82 15.56 5.86
N LYS A 28 -17.28 16.11 4.78
CA LYS A 28 -17.16 15.41 3.51
C LYS A 28 -16.29 14.19 3.78
N PRO A 29 -16.84 12.96 3.74
CA PRO A 29 -16.05 11.81 4.10
C PRO A 29 -14.89 11.72 3.12
N PHE A 30 -13.66 11.75 3.63
CA PHE A 30 -12.46 11.55 2.80
C PHE A 30 -12.67 10.32 1.92
N LYS A 31 -12.59 10.50 0.60
CA LYS A 31 -12.84 9.42 -0.34
C LYS A 31 -11.81 8.31 -0.12
N ARG A 32 -12.25 7.05 -0.27
CA ARG A 32 -11.39 5.84 -0.34
C ARG A 32 -10.57 5.76 -1.63
N THR A 33 -10.51 6.86 -2.39
CA THR A 33 -9.77 6.97 -3.65
C THR A 33 -8.27 6.95 -3.41
N VAL A 34 -7.76 7.63 -2.38
CA VAL A 34 -6.31 7.74 -2.15
C VAL A 34 -5.66 6.39 -1.87
N GLU A 35 -6.24 5.56 -1.00
CA GLU A 35 -5.74 4.20 -0.71
C GLU A 35 -5.66 3.33 -1.97
N LYS A 36 -6.73 3.34 -2.77
CA LYS A 36 -6.81 2.58 -4.01
C LYS A 36 -5.77 3.09 -5.00
N VAL A 37 -5.71 4.40 -5.22
CA VAL A 37 -4.75 5.02 -6.14
C VAL A 37 -3.34 4.69 -5.73
N LEU A 38 -2.98 4.83 -4.45
CA LEU A 38 -1.63 4.57 -3.97
C LEU A 38 -1.21 3.10 -4.16
N THR A 39 -2.13 2.18 -3.89
CA THR A 39 -1.89 0.74 -4.09
C THR A 39 -1.72 0.41 -5.57
N TRP A 40 -2.57 0.98 -6.44
CA TRP A 40 -2.48 0.81 -7.89
C TRP A 40 -1.20 1.42 -8.47
N VAL A 41 -0.79 2.60 -8.00
CA VAL A 41 0.46 3.25 -8.42
C VAL A 41 1.65 2.37 -8.03
N GLY A 42 1.70 1.87 -6.79
CA GLY A 42 2.75 0.94 -6.36
C GLY A 42 2.79 -0.34 -7.19
N LEU A 43 1.62 -0.87 -7.57
CA LEU A 43 1.49 -2.06 -8.42
C LEU A 43 2.07 -1.84 -9.83
N VAL A 44 1.72 -0.72 -10.47
CA VAL A 44 2.25 -0.35 -11.79
C VAL A 44 3.76 -0.13 -11.72
N LEU A 45 4.23 0.53 -10.68
CA LEU A 45 5.65 0.82 -10.50
C LEU A 45 6.48 -0.44 -10.25
N HIS A 46 5.92 -1.39 -9.50
CA HIS A 46 6.52 -2.72 -9.32
C HIS A 46 6.57 -3.53 -10.62
N LEU A 47 5.55 -3.40 -11.48
CA LEU A 47 5.58 -4.02 -12.81
C LEU A 47 6.69 -3.46 -13.70
N ILE A 48 6.88 -2.14 -13.70
CA ILE A 48 7.97 -1.50 -14.44
C ILE A 48 9.31 -2.00 -13.91
N TRP A 49 9.47 -2.07 -12.59
CA TRP A 49 10.68 -2.63 -11.97
C TRP A 49 10.93 -4.09 -12.36
N GLY A 50 9.88 -4.92 -12.33
CA GLY A 50 9.94 -6.30 -12.80
C GLY A 50 10.37 -6.43 -14.25
N LEU A 51 9.91 -5.52 -15.12
CA LEU A 51 10.33 -5.47 -16.53
C LEU A 51 11.82 -5.15 -16.67
N LEU A 52 12.35 -4.23 -15.85
CA LEU A 52 13.78 -3.90 -15.84
C LEU A 52 14.64 -5.10 -15.42
N ILE A 53 14.22 -5.83 -14.38
CA ILE A 53 14.91 -7.06 -13.96
C ILE A 53 14.84 -8.11 -15.07
N ALA A 54 13.65 -8.34 -15.66
CA ALA A 54 13.48 -9.29 -16.74
C ALA A 54 14.35 -8.95 -17.96
N PHE A 55 14.45 -7.66 -18.31
CA PHE A 55 15.34 -7.18 -19.36
C PHE A 55 16.80 -7.48 -19.03
N GLY A 56 17.28 -7.12 -17.84
CA GLY A 56 18.65 -7.39 -17.39
C GLY A 56 19.01 -8.87 -17.43
N VAL A 57 18.14 -9.74 -16.90
CA VAL A 57 18.36 -11.20 -16.92
C VAL A 57 18.36 -11.75 -18.34
N SER A 58 17.52 -11.23 -19.24
CA SER A 58 17.49 -11.65 -20.65
C SER A 58 18.78 -11.35 -21.41
N MET A 59 19.61 -10.43 -20.91
CA MET A 59 20.89 -10.06 -21.51
C MET A 59 22.01 -11.02 -21.09
N ILE A 60 21.89 -11.74 -19.97
CA ILE A 60 22.93 -12.66 -19.47
C ILE A 60 23.32 -13.72 -20.51
N PRO A 61 22.39 -14.45 -21.15
CA PRO A 61 22.74 -15.40 -22.21
C PRO A 61 23.45 -14.73 -23.40
N LYS A 62 23.10 -13.48 -23.74
CA LYS A 62 23.69 -12.75 -24.88
C LYS A 62 25.13 -12.31 -24.59
N ILE A 63 25.40 -11.98 -23.33
CA ILE A 63 26.74 -11.70 -22.82
C ILE A 63 27.59 -12.98 -22.88
N GLN A 64 27.07 -14.10 -22.38
CA GLN A 64 27.76 -15.39 -22.32
C GLN A 64 28.01 -16.03 -23.69
N SER A 65 27.03 -15.99 -24.58
CA SER A 65 27.11 -16.54 -25.95
C SER A 65 28.07 -15.76 -26.86
N GLY A 66 28.78 -14.78 -26.32
CA GLY A 66 29.99 -14.25 -26.94
C GLY A 66 29.76 -13.11 -27.92
N SER A 67 28.66 -12.36 -27.81
CA SER A 67 28.46 -11.13 -28.60
C SER A 67 29.63 -10.16 -28.38
N PRO A 68 30.59 -10.03 -29.33
CA PRO A 68 31.84 -9.32 -29.08
C PRO A 68 31.61 -7.83 -28.85
N GLU A 69 30.59 -7.29 -29.51
CA GLU A 69 30.16 -5.90 -29.39
C GLU A 69 29.64 -5.57 -27.98
N LEU A 70 28.82 -6.45 -27.41
CA LEU A 70 28.25 -6.25 -26.08
C LEU A 70 29.33 -6.40 -24.99
N ARG A 71 30.24 -7.36 -25.15
CA ARG A 71 31.39 -7.53 -24.25
C ARG A 71 32.35 -6.34 -24.32
N LYS A 72 32.64 -5.83 -25.52
CA LYS A 72 33.46 -4.62 -25.72
C LYS A 72 32.81 -3.39 -25.08
N ALA A 73 31.52 -3.18 -25.29
CA ALA A 73 30.79 -2.07 -24.69
C ALA A 73 30.83 -2.12 -23.16
N MET A 74 30.70 -3.30 -22.54
CA MET A 74 30.83 -3.43 -21.09
C MET A 74 32.25 -3.12 -20.59
N ILE A 75 33.29 -3.60 -21.27
CA ILE A 75 34.69 -3.33 -20.90
C ILE A 75 35.00 -1.83 -21.03
N GLU A 76 34.48 -1.17 -22.07
CA GLU A 76 34.62 0.27 -22.29
C GLU A 76 33.95 1.09 -21.18
N GLU A 77 32.79 0.63 -20.70
CA GLU A 77 32.08 1.18 -19.54
C GLU A 77 32.69 0.76 -18.19
N GLY A 78 33.80 0.01 -18.19
CA GLY A 78 34.52 -0.40 -16.99
C GLY A 78 33.94 -1.62 -16.24
N TYR A 79 33.05 -2.38 -16.88
CA TYR A 79 32.47 -3.61 -16.34
C TYR A 79 33.21 -4.86 -16.85
N ASP A 80 33.49 -5.80 -15.95
CA ASP A 80 34.09 -7.08 -16.30
C ASP A 80 33.01 -8.09 -16.78
N PRO A 81 32.99 -8.47 -18.07
CA PRO A 81 32.05 -9.45 -18.59
C PRO A 81 32.25 -10.85 -18.00
N GLU A 82 33.42 -11.16 -17.44
CA GLU A 82 33.72 -12.49 -16.89
C GLU A 82 32.89 -12.82 -15.64
N LEU A 83 32.38 -11.81 -14.94
CA LEU A 83 31.41 -11.96 -13.85
C LEU A 83 30.18 -12.78 -14.25
N PHE A 84 29.78 -12.71 -15.53
CA PHE A 84 28.61 -13.40 -16.03
C PHE A 84 28.90 -14.82 -16.52
N ASN A 85 30.16 -15.23 -16.73
CA ASN A 85 30.48 -16.54 -17.31
C ASN A 85 30.07 -17.73 -16.44
N ASN A 86 30.04 -17.54 -15.12
CA ASN A 86 29.69 -18.58 -14.15
C ASN A 86 28.22 -18.52 -13.68
N VAL A 87 27.43 -17.60 -14.22
CA VAL A 87 26.03 -17.40 -13.81
C VAL A 87 25.14 -18.31 -14.64
N ASP A 88 24.42 -19.26 -14.04
CA ASP A 88 23.40 -20.02 -14.79
C ASP A 88 22.20 -19.12 -15.12
N PRO A 89 21.91 -18.82 -16.41
CA PRO A 89 20.80 -17.95 -16.77
C PRO A 89 19.44 -18.49 -16.33
N THR A 90 19.27 -19.82 -16.28
CA THR A 90 18.01 -20.45 -15.88
C THR A 90 17.73 -20.16 -14.41
N SER A 91 18.74 -20.33 -13.55
CA SER A 91 18.65 -20.00 -12.13
C SER A 91 18.31 -18.51 -11.90
N MET A 92 18.90 -17.60 -12.68
CA MET A 92 18.63 -16.16 -12.59
C MET A 92 17.22 -15.81 -13.04
N ILE A 93 16.68 -16.47 -14.07
CA ILE A 93 15.29 -16.28 -14.51
C ILE A 93 14.32 -16.72 -13.41
N ILE A 94 14.53 -17.90 -12.82
CA ILE A 94 13.69 -18.40 -11.73
C ILE A 94 13.75 -17.44 -10.53
N PHE A 95 14.95 -17.01 -10.16
CA PHE A 95 15.16 -16.03 -9.09
C PHE A 95 14.41 -14.72 -9.37
N ALA A 96 14.56 -14.13 -10.55
CA ALA A 96 13.87 -12.90 -10.93
C ALA A 96 12.33 -13.03 -10.89
N ILE A 97 11.80 -14.16 -11.35
CA ILE A 97 10.36 -14.46 -11.29
C ILE A 97 9.91 -14.53 -9.83
N VAL A 98 10.58 -15.30 -8.98
CA VAL A 98 10.23 -15.45 -7.57
C VAL A 98 10.25 -14.10 -6.84
N MET A 99 11.31 -13.31 -7.06
CA MET A 99 11.51 -12.01 -6.40
C MET A 99 10.52 -10.94 -6.85
N THR A 100 9.96 -11.06 -8.06
CA THR A 100 9.02 -10.07 -8.61
C THR A 100 7.56 -10.50 -8.40
N VAL A 101 7.25 -11.76 -8.66
CA VAL A 101 5.88 -12.27 -8.73
C VAL A 101 5.27 -12.48 -7.35
N ILE A 102 6.03 -12.98 -6.37
CA ILE A 102 5.51 -13.18 -5.00
C ILE A 102 4.98 -11.86 -4.40
N PRO A 103 5.79 -10.78 -4.27
CA PRO A 103 5.28 -9.52 -3.72
C PRO A 103 4.15 -8.92 -4.56
N PHE A 104 4.21 -9.10 -5.89
CA PHE A 104 3.15 -8.65 -6.80
C PHE A 104 1.81 -9.33 -6.50
N ILE A 105 1.78 -10.66 -6.32
CA ILE A 105 0.57 -11.42 -5.99
C ILE A 105 0.02 -10.99 -4.63
N LEU A 106 0.87 -10.80 -3.61
CA LEU A 106 0.42 -10.33 -2.30
C LEU A 106 -0.26 -8.96 -2.39
N ALA A 107 0.35 -8.01 -3.11
CA ALA A 107 -0.23 -6.69 -3.34
C ALA A 107 -1.56 -6.81 -4.11
N LEU A 108 -1.63 -7.70 -5.10
CA LEU A 108 -2.85 -7.96 -5.86
C LEU A 108 -3.98 -8.48 -4.97
N ILE A 109 -3.71 -9.46 -4.11
CA ILE A 109 -4.70 -10.01 -3.17
C ILE A 109 -5.19 -8.92 -2.20
N ALA A 110 -4.29 -8.05 -1.74
CA ALA A 110 -4.65 -6.94 -0.86
C ALA A 110 -5.67 -5.99 -1.51
N VAL A 111 -5.56 -5.74 -2.83
CA VAL A 111 -6.51 -4.91 -3.58
C VAL A 111 -7.93 -5.51 -3.57
N PHE A 112 -8.07 -6.83 -3.64
CA PHE A 112 -9.40 -7.46 -3.59
C PHE A 112 -10.01 -7.47 -2.18
N LEU A 113 -9.17 -7.34 -1.14
CA LEU A 113 -9.58 -7.39 0.27
C LEU A 113 -9.94 -6.03 0.88
N PHE A 114 -10.06 -4.95 0.09
CA PHE A 114 -10.46 -3.61 0.59
C PHE A 114 -11.80 -3.55 1.37
N LYS A 115 -12.63 -4.61 1.30
CA LYS A 115 -13.83 -4.76 2.13
C LYS A 115 -13.49 -5.00 3.61
N LYS A 116 -12.34 -5.62 3.90
CA LYS A 116 -11.76 -5.85 5.24
C LYS A 116 -10.46 -5.04 5.35
N SER A 117 -10.57 -3.77 5.74
CA SER A 117 -9.44 -2.80 5.75
C SER A 117 -8.24 -3.27 6.57
N VAL A 118 -8.45 -3.94 7.69
CA VAL A 118 -7.35 -4.43 8.54
C VAL A 118 -6.55 -5.53 7.85
N LEU A 119 -7.23 -6.52 7.23
CA LEU A 119 -6.56 -7.66 6.60
C LEU A 119 -5.78 -7.22 5.35
N ALA A 120 -6.37 -6.40 4.50
CA ALA A 120 -5.67 -5.84 3.35
C ALA A 120 -4.44 -4.98 3.76
N GLY A 121 -4.50 -4.31 4.92
CA GLY A 121 -3.38 -3.53 5.44
C GLY A 121 -2.20 -4.42 5.82
N ILE A 122 -2.45 -5.53 6.51
CA ILE A 122 -1.42 -6.53 6.85
C ILE A 122 -0.78 -7.11 5.57
N LEU A 123 -1.58 -7.48 4.57
CA LEU A 123 -1.03 -7.98 3.30
C LEU A 123 -0.16 -6.94 2.60
N LEU A 124 -0.52 -5.65 2.64
CA LEU A 124 0.30 -4.58 2.06
C LEU A 124 1.60 -4.32 2.83
N ILE A 125 1.60 -4.47 4.17
CA ILE A 125 2.86 -4.44 4.93
C ILE A 125 3.77 -5.58 4.50
N LEU A 126 3.24 -6.80 4.39
CA LEU A 126 4.02 -7.95 3.93
C LEU A 126 4.54 -7.71 2.50
N ALA A 127 3.69 -7.22 1.60
CA ALA A 127 4.11 -6.87 0.24
C ALA A 127 5.19 -5.79 0.23
N ALA A 128 5.13 -4.80 1.11
CA ALA A 128 6.15 -3.76 1.23
C ALA A 128 7.49 -4.33 1.74
N VAL A 129 7.46 -5.13 2.81
CA VAL A 129 8.67 -5.76 3.36
C VAL A 129 9.32 -6.68 2.33
N LEU A 130 8.54 -7.55 1.67
CA LEU A 130 9.05 -8.40 0.61
C LEU A 130 9.48 -7.57 -0.62
N GLY A 131 8.79 -6.46 -0.93
CA GLY A 131 9.18 -5.55 -2.00
C GLY A 131 10.58 -4.97 -1.81
N VAL A 132 10.95 -4.62 -0.57
CA VAL A 132 12.30 -4.16 -0.23
C VAL A 132 13.29 -5.32 -0.20
N VAL A 133 13.02 -6.35 0.61
CA VAL A 133 13.99 -7.42 0.91
C VAL A 133 14.20 -8.34 -0.29
N MET A 134 13.12 -8.66 -1.01
CA MET A 134 13.17 -9.57 -2.16
C MET A 134 13.38 -8.80 -3.47
N SER A 135 12.55 -7.80 -3.76
CA SER A 135 12.58 -7.16 -5.08
C SER A 135 13.58 -6.01 -5.20
N GLY A 136 14.00 -5.39 -4.09
CA GLY A 136 14.80 -4.15 -4.12
C GLY A 136 14.03 -2.91 -4.59
N SER A 137 12.70 -3.00 -4.74
CA SER A 137 11.86 -1.89 -5.20
C SER A 137 11.44 -1.02 -4.01
N PHE A 138 12.36 -0.15 -3.56
CA PHE A 138 12.12 0.74 -2.42
C PHE A 138 10.92 1.66 -2.64
N ILE A 139 10.76 2.15 -3.86
CA ILE A 139 9.74 3.13 -4.20
C ILE A 139 8.33 2.50 -4.16
N ALA A 140 8.17 1.28 -4.70
CA ALA A 140 6.89 0.57 -4.67
C ALA A 140 6.55 0.11 -3.26
N ALA A 141 7.56 -0.38 -2.52
CA ALA A 141 7.40 -0.76 -1.14
C ALA A 141 6.95 0.42 -0.26
N LEU A 142 7.52 1.60 -0.44
CA LEU A 142 7.12 2.79 0.30
C LEU A 142 5.64 3.16 0.03
N LEU A 143 5.20 3.10 -1.22
CA LEU A 143 3.81 3.35 -1.59
C LEU A 143 2.85 2.34 -0.94
N TRP A 144 3.20 1.05 -0.94
CA TRP A 144 2.41 0.02 -0.28
C TRP A 144 2.41 0.15 1.25
N PHE A 145 3.53 0.56 1.85
CA PHE A 145 3.62 0.80 3.28
C PHE A 145 2.72 1.96 3.72
N VAL A 146 2.76 3.08 3.00
CA VAL A 146 1.86 4.23 3.26
C VAL A 146 0.39 3.83 3.05
N ALA A 147 0.08 3.05 2.01
CA ALA A 147 -1.27 2.54 1.75
C ALA A 147 -1.76 1.64 2.90
N ALA A 148 -0.88 0.79 3.44
CA ALA A 148 -1.21 -0.07 4.58
C ALA A 148 -1.55 0.74 5.82
N ILE A 149 -0.74 1.74 6.17
CA ILE A 149 -1.00 2.62 7.32
C ILE A 149 -2.34 3.33 7.16
N MET A 150 -2.64 3.86 5.97
CA MET A 150 -3.94 4.49 5.71
C MET A 150 -5.12 3.53 5.91
N LEU A 151 -4.94 2.24 5.60
CA LEU A 151 -5.94 1.20 5.83
C LEU A 151 -6.16 0.90 7.32
N PHE A 152 -5.12 0.95 8.14
CA PHE A 152 -5.22 0.77 9.59
C PHE A 152 -5.85 1.97 10.30
N VAL A 153 -5.50 3.19 9.88
CA VAL A 153 -5.98 4.42 10.52
C VAL A 153 -7.49 4.62 10.30
N ARG A 154 -8.06 4.05 9.22
CA ARG A 154 -9.49 4.21 8.94
C ARG A 154 -10.35 3.21 9.72
N LYS A 155 -11.15 3.76 10.64
CA LYS A 155 -12.24 3.05 11.31
C LYS A 155 -13.26 2.54 10.26
N PRO A 156 -13.79 1.30 10.40
CA PRO A 156 -14.88 0.82 9.56
C PRO A 156 -16.05 1.79 9.68
N LYS A 157 -16.64 2.16 8.55
CA LYS A 157 -17.86 2.97 8.54
C LYS A 157 -19.00 2.04 8.92
N ASP A 158 -19.40 2.04 10.19
CA ASP A 158 -20.72 1.53 10.54
C ASP A 158 -21.75 2.54 10.02
N PRO A 159 -22.65 2.15 9.09
CA PRO A 159 -23.78 2.97 8.75
C PRO A 159 -24.78 2.88 9.91
N LYS A 160 -24.59 3.66 10.98
CA LYS A 160 -25.63 3.81 12.00
C LYS A 160 -26.67 4.84 11.53
N TYR A 161 -27.73 4.27 10.95
CA TYR A 161 -29.14 4.64 11.06
C TYR A 161 -29.49 6.13 11.20
N VAL A 162 -30.05 6.69 10.12
CA VAL A 162 -30.99 7.82 10.23
C VAL A 162 -32.31 7.21 10.72
N VAL A 163 -32.62 7.35 12.01
CA VAL A 163 -33.98 7.14 12.52
C VAL A 163 -34.75 8.40 12.19
N SER A 164 -35.55 8.37 11.13
CA SER A 164 -36.59 9.37 10.91
C SER A 164 -37.75 9.06 11.85
N ASN A 165 -37.81 9.72 13.01
CA ASN A 165 -39.04 9.80 13.78
C ASN A 165 -40.00 10.74 13.05
N ASP A 166 -40.76 10.19 12.10
CA ASP A 166 -42.02 10.79 11.66
C ASP A 166 -43.15 10.16 12.47
N GLU A 167 -43.27 10.60 13.72
CA GLU A 167 -44.50 10.46 14.49
C GLU A 167 -45.04 11.86 14.74
N ARG A 168 -45.85 12.35 13.80
CA ARG A 168 -46.93 13.28 14.15
C ARG A 168 -48.26 12.63 13.82
N HIS A 169 -48.77 11.92 14.82
CA HIS A 169 -50.20 11.85 15.07
C HIS A 169 -50.77 13.27 15.06
N THR A 170 -51.48 13.61 13.98
CA THR A 170 -52.49 14.66 14.02
C THR A 170 -53.75 14.06 14.61
N ILE A 171 -54.16 14.64 15.73
CA ILE A 171 -55.42 14.46 16.45
C ILE A 171 -56.59 14.76 15.52
#